data_AF-A0A964HIK4-F1
#
_entry.id   AF-A0A964HIK4-F1
#
_cell.length_a   1.000
_cell.length_b   1.000
_cell.length_c   1.000
_cell.angle_alpha   90.00
_cell.angle_beta   90.00
_cell.angle_gamma   90.00
#
_symmetry.space_group_name_H-M   'P 1'
#
loop_
_entity.id
_entity.type
_entity.pdbx_description
1 polymer ?
#
loop_
_entity_poly.entity_id
_entity_poly.type
_entity_poly.pdbx_seq_one_letter_code
_entity_poly.pdbx_strand_id
1 'polypeptide(L)'
;MVKPSTKAGEIGGLSGRPINAMNTAMLRKVVARCGDKLPVVASGGVMTAADAQEKLDAGAALVQLYTGLIYEGPGLVRDILNAGLRGNA
;
A
#
# COMPACT_ATOMS: atom_id res chain seq x y z
N MET A 1 11.58 13.80 14.72
CA MET A 1 10.48 14.74 14.41
C MET A 1 10.45 14.94 12.90
N VAL A 2 9.43 14.46 12.18
CA VAL A 2 9.32 14.70 10.73
C VAL A 2 8.93 16.16 10.53
N LYS A 3 9.68 16.90 9.71
CA LYS A 3 9.40 18.31 9.41
C LYS A 3 8.08 18.38 8.60
N PRO A 4 7.09 19.20 9.01
CA PRO A 4 5.83 19.29 8.29
C PRO A 4 6.05 19.82 6.86
N SER A 5 5.31 19.23 5.92
CA SER A 5 5.26 19.67 4.52
C SER A 5 4.81 21.12 4.41
N THR A 6 5.32 21.87 3.43
CA THR A 6 4.82 23.21 3.10
C THR A 6 3.34 23.22 2.68
N LYS A 7 2.79 22.05 2.36
CA LYS A 7 1.38 21.83 2.01
C LYS A 7 0.54 21.32 3.19
N ALA A 8 1.06 21.35 4.42
CA ALA A 8 0.35 20.82 5.60
C ALA A 8 -0.95 21.57 5.94
N GLY A 9 -1.18 22.77 5.39
CA GLY A 9 -2.41 23.55 5.57
C GLY A 9 -3.51 23.27 4.54
N GLU A 10 -3.26 22.44 3.52
CA GLU A 10 -4.28 22.08 2.53
C GLU A 10 -5.36 21.18 3.14
N ILE A 11 -6.61 21.36 2.71
CA ILE A 11 -7.74 20.54 3.15
C ILE A 11 -7.86 19.27 2.31
N GLY A 12 -8.23 18.15 2.94
CA GLY A 12 -8.53 16.88 2.27
C GLY A 12 -7.69 15.69 2.74
N GLY A 13 -7.77 14.58 1.99
CA GLY A 13 -7.06 13.34 2.29
C GLY A 13 -5.70 13.26 1.62
N LEU A 14 -4.67 12.87 2.36
CA LEU A 14 -3.34 12.56 1.82
C LEU A 14 -3.29 11.12 1.30
N SER A 15 -2.74 10.92 0.10
CA SER A 15 -2.54 9.61 -0.52
C SER A 15 -1.10 9.43 -1.01
N GLY A 16 -0.77 8.25 -1.55
CA GLY A 16 0.55 7.96 -2.11
C GLY A 16 1.63 7.61 -1.10
N ARG A 17 2.90 7.75 -1.51
CA ARG A 17 4.10 7.40 -0.73
C ARG A 17 4.04 7.84 0.74
N PRO A 18 3.61 9.07 1.09
CA PRO A 18 3.63 9.53 2.48
C PRO A 18 2.79 8.69 3.44
N ILE A 19 1.72 8.04 2.97
CA ILE A 19 0.84 7.23 3.82
C ILE A 19 1.22 5.74 3.85
N ASN A 20 2.21 5.31 3.06
CA ASN A 20 2.54 3.88 2.88
C ASN A 20 2.77 3.18 4.24
N ALA A 21 3.69 3.66 5.06
CA ALA A 21 4.08 3.03 6.32
C ALA A 21 2.92 2.99 7.33
N MET A 22 2.20 4.12 7.50
CA MET A 22 1.04 4.20 8.38
C MET A 22 -0.07 3.25 7.93
N ASN A 23 -0.31 3.18 6.62
CA ASN A 23 -1.30 2.27 6.04
C ASN A 23 -0.90 0.81 6.23
N THR A 24 0.37 0.43 6.02
CA THR A 24 0.86 -0.95 6.29
C THR A 24 0.69 -1.31 7.77
N ALA A 25 1.00 -0.39 8.69
CA ALA A 25 0.81 -0.63 10.12
C ALA A 25 -0.68 -0.82 10.49
N MET A 26 -1.59 -0.07 9.86
CA MET A 26 -3.03 -0.24 10.06
C MET A 26 -3.54 -1.55 9.45
N LEU A 27 -3.06 -1.92 8.26
CA LEU A 27 -3.39 -3.17 7.59
C LEU A 27 -3.12 -4.38 8.50
N ARG A 28 -1.94 -4.46 9.12
CA ARG A 28 -1.62 -5.56 10.06
C ARG A 28 -2.63 -5.66 11.20
N LYS A 29 -3.08 -4.54 11.74
CA LYS A 29 -4.10 -4.51 12.82
C LYS A 29 -5.47 -4.97 12.33
N VAL A 30 -5.84 -4.64 11.10
CA VAL A 30 -7.12 -5.06 10.51
C VAL A 30 -7.08 -6.55 10.21
N VAL A 31 -6.03 -7.04 9.56
CA VAL A 31 -5.81 -8.47 9.28
C VAL A 31 -5.88 -9.29 10.56
N ALA A 32 -5.17 -8.88 11.62
CA ALA A 32 -5.19 -9.59 12.90
C ALA A 32 -6.59 -9.68 13.54
N ARG A 33 -7.48 -8.72 13.27
CA ARG A 33 -8.87 -8.74 13.76
C ARG A 33 -9.80 -9.55 12.87
N CYS A 34 -9.57 -9.53 11.56
CA CYS A 34 -10.35 -10.29 10.59
C CYS A 34 -10.03 -11.80 10.66
N GLY A 35 -8.77 -12.15 10.93
CA GLY A 35 -8.27 -13.52 10.79
C GLY A 35 -8.58 -14.08 9.39
N ASP A 36 -8.75 -15.39 9.31
CA ASP A 36 -9.01 -16.07 8.02
C ASP A 36 -10.46 -15.95 7.53
N LYS A 37 -11.32 -15.25 8.28
CA LYS A 37 -12.77 -15.20 7.99
C LYS A 37 -13.13 -14.12 6.98
N LEU A 38 -12.30 -13.09 6.84
CA LEU A 38 -12.59 -11.95 5.97
C LEU A 38 -11.32 -11.48 5.26
N PRO A 39 -11.20 -11.71 3.94
CA PRO A 39 -10.07 -11.22 3.14
C PRO A 39 -9.97 -9.69 3.21
N VAL A 40 -8.75 -9.18 3.43
CA VAL A 40 -8.48 -7.73 3.50
C VAL A 40 -7.76 -7.28 2.23
N VAL A 41 -8.25 -6.21 1.60
CA VAL A 41 -7.61 -5.59 0.44
C VAL A 41 -6.79 -4.38 0.89
N ALA A 42 -5.49 -4.38 0.60
CA ALA A 42 -4.62 -3.25 0.90
C ALA A 42 -4.73 -2.15 -0.15
N SER A 43 -4.91 -0.90 0.30
CA SER A 43 -4.93 0.28 -0.57
C SER A 43 -4.26 1.45 0.16
N GLY A 44 -3.15 1.95 -0.39
CA GLY A 44 -2.45 3.11 0.16
C GLY A 44 -0.93 3.06 -0.02
N GLY A 45 -0.42 3.94 -0.88
CA GLY A 45 1.01 4.24 -0.99
C GLY A 45 1.86 3.16 -1.67
N VAL A 46 1.28 2.31 -2.51
CA VAL A 46 2.00 1.31 -3.29
C VAL A 46 2.49 1.96 -4.59
N MET A 47 3.82 2.08 -4.74
CA MET A 47 4.44 2.65 -5.95
C MET A 47 5.58 1.79 -6.50
N THR A 48 5.84 0.63 -5.90
CA THR A 48 6.86 -0.33 -6.34
C THR A 48 6.40 -1.76 -6.06
N ALA A 49 7.09 -2.74 -6.66
CA ALA A 49 6.90 -4.16 -6.34
C ALA A 49 7.16 -4.48 -4.86
N ALA A 50 8.17 -3.86 -4.26
CA ALA A 50 8.49 -4.05 -2.84
C ALA A 50 7.34 -3.56 -1.94
N ASP A 51 6.71 -2.42 -2.27
CA ASP A 51 5.54 -1.95 -1.55
C ASP A 51 4.37 -2.94 -1.65
N ALA A 52 4.15 -3.52 -2.84
CA ALA A 52 3.10 -4.51 -3.04
C ALA A 52 3.37 -5.78 -2.23
N GLN A 53 4.62 -6.28 -2.25
CA GLN A 53 5.03 -7.41 -1.42
C GLN A 53 4.84 -7.12 0.07
N GLU A 54 5.21 -5.92 0.54
CA GLU A 54 5.02 -5.55 1.95
C GLU A 54 3.55 -5.59 2.38
N LYS A 55 2.61 -5.20 1.50
CA LYS A 55 1.18 -5.33 1.77
C LYS A 55 0.74 -6.78 1.84
N LEU A 56 1.24 -7.63 0.95
CA LEU A 56 0.97 -9.07 0.98
C LEU A 56 1.52 -9.69 2.27
N ASP A 57 2.78 -9.42 2.62
CA ASP A 57 3.44 -9.88 3.86
C ASP A 57 2.76 -9.36 5.14
N ALA A 58 1.99 -8.27 5.03
CA ALA A 58 1.13 -7.77 6.11
C ALA A 58 -0.22 -8.50 6.24
N GLY A 59 -0.45 -9.49 5.38
CA GLY A 59 -1.62 -10.37 5.33
C GLY A 59 -2.77 -9.86 4.46
N ALA A 60 -2.52 -8.92 3.55
CA ALA A 60 -3.51 -8.57 2.55
C ALA A 60 -3.73 -9.73 1.57
N ALA A 61 -4.99 -9.98 1.21
CA ALA A 61 -5.34 -10.92 0.16
C ALA A 61 -5.13 -10.32 -1.24
N LEU A 62 -5.33 -9.01 -1.39
CA LEU A 62 -5.17 -8.28 -2.64
C LEU A 62 -4.56 -6.90 -2.38
N VAL A 63 -3.96 -6.30 -3.41
CA VAL A 63 -3.36 -4.97 -3.37
C VAL A 63 -4.00 -4.10 -4.46
N GLN A 64 -4.39 -2.88 -4.09
CA GLN A 64 -4.92 -1.86 -4.99
C GLN A 64 -3.92 -0.74 -5.24
N LEU A 65 -3.95 -0.21 -6.46
CA LEU A 65 -3.09 0.86 -6.92
C LEU A 65 -3.95 2.08 -7.31
N TYR A 66 -3.50 3.27 -6.92
CA TYR A 66 -4.06 4.53 -7.42
C TYR A 66 -2.94 5.54 -7.64
N THR A 67 -2.42 6.18 -6.58
CA THR A 67 -1.38 7.20 -6.70
C THR A 67 -0.14 6.68 -7.45
N GLY A 68 0.21 5.40 -7.27
CA GLY A 68 1.26 4.74 -8.06
C GLY A 68 1.03 4.83 -9.57
N LEU A 69 -0.19 4.62 -10.05
CA LEU A 69 -0.52 4.73 -11.47
C LEU A 69 -0.39 6.17 -12.00
N ILE A 70 -0.67 7.17 -11.15
CA ILE A 70 -0.56 8.59 -11.53
C ILE A 70 0.91 8.97 -11.76
N TYR A 71 1.81 8.58 -10.86
CA TYR A 71 3.20 9.04 -10.87
C TYR A 71 4.16 8.11 -11.61
N GLU A 72 3.92 6.80 -11.59
CA GLU A 72 4.79 5.78 -12.23
C GLU A 72 4.22 5.31 -13.58
N GLY A 73 2.98 5.68 -13.90
CA GLY A 73 2.28 5.27 -15.11
C GLY A 73 1.75 3.83 -15.07
N PRO A 74 1.11 3.37 -16.16
CA PRO A 74 0.52 2.03 -16.24
C PRO A 74 1.56 0.89 -16.21
N GLY A 75 2.83 1.20 -16.52
CA GLY A 75 3.94 0.24 -16.47
C GLY A 75 4.17 -0.37 -15.08
N LEU A 76 3.81 0.35 -14.02
CA LEU A 76 3.91 -0.11 -12.63
C LEU A 76 3.25 -1.48 -12.42
N VAL A 77 2.10 -1.74 -13.04
CA VAL A 77 1.40 -3.02 -12.90
C VAL A 77 2.27 -4.16 -13.43
N ARG A 78 2.86 -3.97 -14.63
CA ARG A 78 3.75 -4.96 -15.23
C ARG A 78 5.00 -5.18 -14.38
N ASP A 79 5.58 -4.11 -13.85
CA ASP A 79 6.80 -4.18 -13.04
C ASP A 79 6.54 -4.94 -11.73
N ILE A 80 5.38 -4.72 -11.10
CA ILE A 80 4.94 -5.47 -9.91
C ILE A 80 4.78 -6.96 -10.24
N LEU A 81 4.09 -7.29 -11.34
CA LEU A 81 3.84 -8.68 -11.72
C LEU A 81 5.14 -9.42 -12.10
N ASN A 82 6.05 -8.75 -12.81
CA ASN A 82 7.32 -9.34 -13.24
C ASN A 82 8.33 -9.52 -12.09
N ALA A 83 8.14 -8.84 -10.95
CA ALA A 83 9.02 -8.96 -9.79
C ALA A 83 8.90 -10.32 -9.08
N GLY A 84 7.90 -11.15 -9.42
CA GLY A 84 7.72 -12.47 -8.83
C GLY A 84 7.26 -12.40 -7.38
N LEU A 85 6.13 -11.73 -7.13
CA LEU A 85 5.54 -11.64 -5.80
C LEU A 85 5.32 -13.02 -5.19
N ARG A 86 5.62 -13.13 -3.89
CA ARG A 86 5.43 -14.36 -3.12
C ARG A 86 4.02 -14.35 -2.53
N GLY A 87 3.35 -15.51 -2.62
CA GLY A 87 2.10 -15.74 -1.91
C GLY A 87 2.35 -15.93 -0.41
N ASN A 88 1.33 -15.61 0.39
CA ASN A 88 1.30 -15.95 1.80
C ASN A 88 0.93 -17.44 1.91
N ALA A 89 1.83 -18.25 2.45
CA ALA A 89 1.56 -19.66 2.78
C ALA A 89 0.85 -19.77 4.13
#